data_AF-A0A945D389-F1
#
_entry.id   AF-A0A945D389-F1
#
_cell.length_a   1.000
_cell.length_b   1.000
_cell.length_c   1.000
_cell.angle_alpha   90.00
_cell.angle_beta   90.00
_cell.angle_gamma   90.00
#
_symmetry.space_group_name_H-M   'P 1'
#
loop_
_entity.id
_entity.type
_entity.pdbx_description
1 polymer ?
#
loop_
_entity_poly.entity_id
_entity_poly.type
_entity_poly.pdbx_seq_one_letter_code
_entity_poly.pdbx_strand_id
1 'polypeptide(L)'
;MERSAAATYCRLAADMKKLHNPEAVEMFERLIEIERGYQGEISTWAHELDIEILTEEDKATSAVDDRESRAATDLLLTPWQAMNMAVRTEQEAFEFFTALAANANQEDVRQQSETVASRKLEHIALLRLERKRAWRTDERARLEAIVGQDIPGTLASFEETTGELKAALRQRYLELAIEGTNLGNHNAATLLRQLAAEIPDVNPGAEVTLVPVNEATRADKAAVLRAALRETEAAFDAFMAVAARATSENIVDAAQIEASECVARLEHLRDELTTYIESLVAN
;
A
#
# COMPACT_ATOMS: atom_id res chain seq x y z
N MET A 1 -9.95 -14.20 15.20
CA MET A 1 -9.67 -12.88 14.62
C MET A 1 -8.32 -12.41 15.12
N GLU A 2 -8.15 -12.15 16.42
CA GLU A 2 -6.85 -11.70 16.98
C GLU A 2 -5.68 -12.64 16.68
N ARG A 3 -5.88 -13.98 16.77
CA ARG A 3 -4.85 -14.96 16.35
C ARG A 3 -4.46 -14.83 14.87
N SER A 4 -5.44 -14.62 14.00
CA SER A 4 -5.25 -14.46 12.55
C SER A 4 -4.54 -13.15 12.22
N ALA A 5 -4.92 -12.07 12.90
CA ALA A 5 -4.27 -10.77 12.79
C ALA A 5 -2.80 -10.84 13.26
N ALA A 6 -2.54 -11.42 14.44
CA ALA A 6 -1.18 -11.60 14.94
C ALA A 6 -0.32 -12.47 14.01
N ALA A 7 -0.87 -13.53 13.43
CA ALA A 7 -0.17 -14.36 12.44
C ALA A 7 0.15 -13.57 11.16
N THR A 8 -0.81 -12.78 10.68
CA THR A 8 -0.63 -11.88 9.53
C THR A 8 0.49 -10.88 9.80
N TYR A 9 0.49 -10.21 10.95
CA TYR A 9 1.54 -9.26 11.33
C TYR A 9 2.91 -9.92 11.48
N CYS A 10 2.98 -11.14 12.02
CA CYS A 10 4.25 -11.89 12.08
C CYS A 10 4.83 -12.12 10.67
N ARG A 11 3.98 -12.49 9.70
CA ARG A 11 4.39 -12.65 8.29
C ARG A 11 4.87 -11.32 7.70
N LEU A 12 4.07 -10.26 7.85
CA LEU A 12 4.41 -8.93 7.33
C LEU A 12 5.71 -8.38 7.93
N ALA A 13 5.95 -8.57 9.24
CA ALA A 13 7.21 -8.19 9.89
C ALA A 13 8.41 -8.95 9.30
N ALA A 14 8.28 -10.26 9.07
CA ALA A 14 9.33 -11.06 8.44
C ALA A 14 9.64 -10.58 7.02
N ASP A 15 8.63 -10.18 6.25
CA ASP A 15 8.80 -9.66 4.90
C ASP A 15 9.44 -8.26 4.90
N MET A 16 9.02 -7.37 5.80
CA MET A 16 9.64 -6.05 5.93
C MET A 16 11.12 -6.14 6.34
N LYS A 17 11.49 -7.17 7.12
CA LYS A 17 12.88 -7.45 7.47
C LYS A 17 13.71 -7.86 6.24
N LYS A 18 13.16 -8.67 5.34
CA LYS A 18 13.81 -9.03 4.05
C LYS A 18 13.98 -7.81 3.14
N LEU A 19 13.06 -6.85 3.24
CA LEU A 19 13.09 -5.59 2.49
C LEU A 19 13.89 -4.48 3.16
N HIS A 20 14.58 -4.77 4.27
CA HIS A 20 15.38 -3.80 5.04
C HIS A 20 14.60 -2.55 5.47
N ASN A 21 13.32 -2.70 5.86
CA ASN A 21 12.50 -1.61 6.39
C ASN A 21 12.33 -1.75 7.92
N PRO A 22 13.25 -1.22 8.75
CA PRO A 22 13.23 -1.43 10.19
C PRO A 22 12.05 -0.74 10.89
N GLU A 23 11.58 0.40 10.37
CA GLU A 23 10.45 1.14 10.94
C GLU A 23 9.14 0.34 10.81
N ALA A 24 8.90 -0.26 9.63
CA ALA A 24 7.74 -1.12 9.42
C ALA A 24 7.83 -2.41 10.26
N VAL A 25 9.04 -2.96 10.46
CA VAL A 25 9.26 -4.12 11.36
C VAL A 25 8.86 -3.75 12.80
N GLU A 26 9.38 -2.65 13.34
CA GLU A 26 9.07 -2.20 14.71
C GLU A 26 7.56 -1.99 14.91
N MET A 27 6.91 -1.41 13.91
CA MET A 27 5.46 -1.23 13.93
C MET A 27 4.71 -2.57 14.00
N PHE A 28 5.03 -3.51 13.11
CA PHE A 28 4.35 -4.81 13.10
C PHE A 28 4.64 -5.60 14.37
N GLU A 29 5.85 -5.51 14.93
CA GLU A 29 6.19 -6.09 16.24
C GLU A 29 5.32 -5.52 17.36
N ARG A 30 5.09 -4.21 17.37
CA ARG A 30 4.18 -3.57 18.32
C ARG A 30 2.73 -4.03 18.16
N LEU A 31 2.23 -4.17 16.93
CA LEU A 31 0.89 -4.70 16.68
C LEU A 31 0.75 -6.16 17.11
N ILE A 32 1.78 -6.99 16.89
CA ILE A 32 1.80 -8.39 17.37
C ILE A 32 1.67 -8.44 18.89
N GLU A 33 2.39 -7.58 19.62
CA GLU A 33 2.32 -7.54 21.08
C GLU A 33 0.92 -7.16 21.57
N ILE A 34 0.31 -6.14 20.95
CA ILE A 34 -1.04 -5.70 21.29
C ILE A 34 -2.07 -6.81 21.02
N GLU A 35 -2.04 -7.44 19.85
CA GLU A 35 -2.98 -8.52 19.48
C GLU A 35 -2.83 -9.75 20.39
N ARG A 36 -1.61 -10.09 20.81
CA ARG A 36 -1.37 -11.15 21.80
C ARG A 36 -1.94 -10.78 23.17
N GLY A 37 -1.87 -9.50 23.55
CA GLY A 37 -2.52 -8.98 24.75
C GLY A 37 -4.02 -9.22 24.74
N TYR A 38 -4.70 -8.85 23.65
CA TYR A 38 -6.14 -9.07 23.50
C TYR A 38 -6.52 -10.54 23.48
N GLN A 39 -5.70 -11.41 22.87
CA GLN A 39 -5.91 -12.84 22.96
C GLN A 39 -5.91 -13.32 24.43
N GLY A 40 -5.01 -12.79 25.27
CA GLY A 40 -4.96 -13.10 26.69
C GLY A 40 -6.20 -12.62 27.46
N GLU A 41 -6.64 -11.38 27.22
CA GLU A 41 -7.85 -10.80 27.82
C GLU A 41 -9.10 -11.63 27.46
N ILE A 42 -9.30 -11.92 26.17
CA ILE A 42 -10.45 -12.72 25.69
C ILE A 42 -10.39 -14.14 26.24
N SER A 43 -9.20 -14.75 26.33
CA SER A 43 -9.07 -16.11 26.87
C SER A 43 -9.39 -16.18 28.36
N THR A 44 -9.02 -15.16 29.12
CA THR A 44 -9.33 -15.06 30.54
C THR A 44 -10.84 -14.91 30.73
N TRP A 45 -11.47 -14.02 29.97
CA TRP A 45 -12.91 -13.79 30.04
C TRP A 45 -13.73 -15.02 29.61
N ALA A 46 -13.30 -15.73 28.56
CA ALA A 46 -13.93 -16.98 28.14
C ALA A 46 -13.84 -18.05 29.24
N HIS A 47 -12.69 -18.16 29.90
CA HIS A 47 -12.52 -19.08 31.03
C HIS A 47 -13.39 -18.69 32.23
N GLU A 48 -13.52 -17.40 32.55
CA GLU A 48 -14.40 -16.92 33.62
C GLU A 48 -15.88 -17.22 33.35
N LEU A 49 -16.27 -17.25 32.07
CA LEU A 49 -17.64 -17.56 31.63
C LEU A 49 -17.87 -19.05 31.31
N ASP A 50 -16.85 -19.90 31.45
CA ASP A 50 -16.89 -21.32 31.05
C ASP A 50 -17.30 -21.53 29.58
N ILE A 51 -16.83 -20.62 28.71
CA ILE A 51 -17.11 -20.63 27.26
C ILE A 51 -15.91 -21.21 26.53
N GLU A 52 -16.16 -22.23 25.71
CA GLU A 52 -15.14 -22.79 24.82
C GLU A 52 -14.87 -21.85 23.63
N ILE A 53 -13.59 -21.54 23.41
CA ILE A 53 -13.16 -20.67 22.29
C ILE A 53 -12.99 -21.52 21.04
N LEU A 54 -13.80 -21.25 20.03
CA LEU A 54 -13.67 -21.88 18.71
C LEU A 54 -12.26 -21.69 18.12
N THR A 55 -11.71 -22.76 17.58
CA THR A 55 -10.42 -22.75 16.90
C THR A 55 -10.58 -22.42 15.41
N GLU A 56 -9.51 -22.04 14.72
CA GLU A 56 -9.60 -21.76 13.28
C GLU A 56 -9.96 -23.00 12.44
N GLU A 57 -9.67 -24.21 12.94
CA GLU A 57 -10.12 -25.46 12.32
C GLU A 57 -11.66 -25.59 12.29
N ASP A 58 -12.36 -24.91 13.20
CA ASP A 58 -13.83 -24.90 13.28
C ASP A 58 -14.49 -23.92 12.30
N LYS A 59 -13.71 -23.04 11.63
CA LYS A 59 -14.18 -21.98 10.73
C LYS A 59 -14.02 -22.28 9.23
N ALA A 60 -13.84 -23.55 8.84
CA ALA A 60 -13.57 -23.98 7.47
C ALA A 60 -14.70 -23.73 6.43
N THR A 61 -15.61 -22.78 6.66
CA THR A 61 -16.57 -22.28 5.68
C THR A 61 -16.71 -20.77 5.75
N SER A 62 -15.71 -20.06 5.24
CA SER A 62 -15.89 -18.70 4.74
C SER A 62 -14.91 -18.50 3.60
N ALA A 63 -15.41 -18.65 2.38
CA ALA A 63 -14.69 -18.42 1.14
C ALA A 63 -14.44 -16.92 0.94
N VAL A 64 -13.66 -16.30 1.82
CA VAL A 64 -13.13 -14.95 1.62
C VAL A 64 -11.76 -15.10 0.96
N ASP A 65 -11.85 -15.17 -0.36
CA ASP A 65 -10.83 -14.88 -1.37
C ASP A 65 -9.36 -15.27 -1.08
N ASP A 66 -9.10 -16.57 -1.20
CA ASP A 66 -7.77 -17.18 -1.24
C ASP A 66 -6.84 -16.62 -2.35
N ARG A 67 -7.33 -15.79 -3.28
CA ARG A 67 -6.51 -15.20 -4.34
C ARG A 67 -5.56 -14.13 -3.82
N GLU A 68 -5.99 -13.23 -2.92
CA GLU A 68 -5.08 -12.23 -2.34
C GLU A 68 -4.11 -12.85 -1.32
N SER A 69 -4.57 -13.84 -0.54
CA SER A 69 -3.72 -14.54 0.43
C SER A 69 -2.60 -15.34 -0.25
N ARG A 70 -2.85 -15.87 -1.46
CA ARG A 70 -1.83 -16.55 -2.28
C ARG A 70 -0.99 -15.60 -3.14
N ALA A 71 -1.51 -14.43 -3.50
CA ALA A 71 -0.75 -13.38 -4.18
C ALA A 71 0.28 -12.72 -3.27
N ALA A 72 0.14 -12.82 -1.94
CA ALA A 72 1.20 -12.48 -0.98
C ALA A 72 2.32 -13.53 -0.98
N THR A 73 2.96 -13.74 -2.13
CA THR A 73 4.30 -14.33 -2.15
C THR A 73 5.26 -13.26 -1.65
N ASP A 74 6.22 -13.61 -0.78
CA ASP A 74 7.26 -12.75 -0.15
C ASP A 74 7.96 -11.71 -1.07
N LEU A 75 7.78 -11.80 -2.39
CA LEU A 75 8.36 -10.94 -3.41
C LEU A 75 7.42 -9.82 -3.92
N LEU A 76 6.12 -9.81 -3.60
CA LEU A 76 5.18 -8.79 -4.12
C LEU A 76 5.01 -7.57 -3.22
N LEU A 77 5.25 -7.70 -1.92
CA LEU A 77 4.88 -6.66 -0.96
C LEU A 77 5.85 -5.46 -0.97
N THR A 78 5.33 -4.27 -1.24
CA THR A 78 5.94 -3.00 -0.78
C THR A 78 5.55 -2.74 0.68
N PRO A 79 6.32 -1.92 1.43
CA PRO A 79 5.92 -1.50 2.77
C PRO A 79 4.53 -0.86 2.82
N TRP A 80 4.17 -0.10 1.79
CA TRP A 80 2.84 0.49 1.65
C TRP A 80 1.74 -0.56 1.51
N GLN A 81 1.98 -1.59 0.71
CA GLN A 81 1.04 -2.72 0.56
C GLN A 81 0.91 -3.52 1.86
N ALA A 82 2.01 -3.76 2.57
CA ALA A 82 2.01 -4.40 3.89
C ALA A 82 1.10 -3.65 4.87
N MET A 83 1.25 -2.33 4.90
CA MET A 83 0.45 -1.47 5.77
C MET A 83 -1.02 -1.43 5.34
N ASN A 84 -1.33 -1.47 4.05
CA ASN A 84 -2.72 -1.55 3.58
C ASN A 84 -3.40 -2.87 3.93
N MET A 85 -2.69 -4.00 3.79
CA MET A 85 -3.21 -5.30 4.23
C MET A 85 -3.54 -5.25 5.73
N ALA A 86 -2.65 -4.68 6.54
CA ALA A 86 -2.90 -4.51 7.97
C ALA A 86 -4.10 -3.59 8.26
N VAL A 87 -4.23 -2.45 7.55
CA VAL A 87 -5.41 -1.57 7.70
C VAL A 87 -6.70 -2.33 7.39
N ARG A 88 -6.71 -3.18 6.36
CA ARG A 88 -7.90 -3.96 6.00
C ARG A 88 -8.25 -4.98 7.10
N THR A 89 -7.25 -5.71 7.61
CA THR A 89 -7.46 -6.66 8.72
C THR A 89 -8.04 -5.97 9.95
N GLU A 90 -7.54 -4.79 10.32
CA GLU A 90 -8.11 -4.02 11.44
C GLU A 90 -9.53 -3.52 11.14
N GLN A 91 -9.82 -3.16 9.89
CA GLN A 91 -11.14 -2.66 9.48
C GLN A 91 -12.19 -3.78 9.49
N GLU A 92 -11.85 -4.98 9.02
CA GLU A 92 -12.69 -6.18 9.14
C GLU A 92 -12.99 -6.51 10.62
N ALA A 93 -12.00 -6.37 11.50
CA ALA A 93 -12.20 -6.53 12.94
C ALA A 93 -13.11 -5.45 13.53
N PHE A 94 -12.90 -4.19 13.18
CA PHE A 94 -13.74 -3.07 13.60
C PHE A 94 -15.21 -3.26 13.19
N GLU A 95 -15.45 -3.67 11.95
CA GLU A 95 -16.79 -3.95 11.42
C GLU A 95 -17.47 -5.08 12.20
N PHE A 96 -16.75 -6.17 12.47
CA PHE A 96 -17.25 -7.28 13.26
C PHE A 96 -17.66 -6.84 14.67
N PHE A 97 -16.78 -6.15 15.41
CA PHE A 97 -17.06 -5.77 16.79
C PHE A 97 -18.15 -4.69 16.88
N THR A 98 -18.23 -3.79 15.91
CA THR A 98 -19.32 -2.81 15.83
C THR A 98 -20.66 -3.50 15.58
N ALA A 99 -20.70 -4.48 14.67
CA ALA A 99 -21.89 -5.28 14.42
C ALA A 99 -22.28 -6.12 15.65
N LEU A 100 -21.30 -6.69 16.36
CA LEU A 100 -21.54 -7.43 17.60
C LEU A 100 -22.12 -6.54 18.70
N ALA A 101 -21.56 -5.34 18.90
CA ALA A 101 -22.07 -4.36 19.86
C ALA A 101 -23.52 -3.96 19.54
N ALA A 102 -23.83 -3.70 18.27
CA ALA A 102 -25.17 -3.29 17.84
C ALA A 102 -26.24 -4.37 18.04
N ASN A 103 -25.85 -5.66 18.02
CA ASN A 103 -26.76 -6.79 18.15
C ASN A 103 -26.71 -7.48 19.52
N ALA A 104 -25.88 -7.00 20.45
CA ALA A 104 -25.71 -7.61 21.76
C ALA A 104 -26.93 -7.33 22.67
N ASN A 105 -27.54 -8.40 23.18
CA ASN A 105 -28.61 -8.32 24.19
C ASN A 105 -28.06 -8.19 25.61
N GLN A 106 -26.79 -8.51 25.82
CA GLN A 106 -26.11 -8.44 27.13
C GLN A 106 -25.25 -7.18 27.18
N GLU A 107 -25.41 -6.39 28.24
CA GLU A 107 -24.72 -5.12 28.42
C GLU A 107 -23.19 -5.29 28.43
N ASP A 108 -22.69 -6.32 29.12
CA ASP A 108 -21.26 -6.59 29.23
C ASP A 108 -20.64 -6.92 27.87
N VAL A 109 -21.35 -7.69 27.03
CA VAL A 109 -20.91 -8.02 25.66
C VAL A 109 -20.88 -6.77 24.79
N ARG A 110 -21.87 -5.89 24.93
CA ARG A 110 -21.91 -4.61 24.20
C ARG A 110 -20.71 -3.74 24.57
N GLN A 111 -20.48 -3.50 25.86
CA GLN A 111 -19.39 -2.63 26.33
C GLN A 111 -18.01 -3.16 25.94
N GLN A 112 -17.80 -4.48 26.03
CA GLN A 112 -16.54 -5.08 25.60
C GLN A 112 -16.35 -4.96 24.10
N SER A 113 -17.40 -5.19 23.31
CA SER A 113 -17.35 -5.05 21.85
C SER A 113 -17.07 -3.60 21.42
N GLU A 114 -17.68 -2.61 22.06
CA GLU A 114 -17.39 -1.19 21.84
C GLU A 114 -15.94 -0.83 22.19
N THR A 115 -15.42 -1.37 23.30
CA THR A 115 -14.03 -1.16 23.73
C THR A 115 -13.05 -1.70 22.70
N VAL A 116 -13.26 -2.92 22.20
CA VAL A 116 -12.42 -3.51 21.17
C VAL A 116 -12.55 -2.73 19.86
N ALA A 117 -13.76 -2.35 19.43
CA ALA A 117 -13.96 -1.56 18.23
C ALA A 117 -13.20 -0.21 18.29
N SER A 118 -13.24 0.49 19.43
CA SER A 118 -12.49 1.73 19.62
C SER A 118 -10.98 1.52 19.47
N ARG A 119 -10.44 0.44 20.05
CA ARG A 119 -9.02 0.08 19.93
C ARG A 119 -8.63 -0.21 18.47
N LYS A 120 -9.47 -0.92 17.71
CA LYS A 120 -9.24 -1.17 16.28
C LYS A 120 -9.17 0.12 15.46
N LEU A 121 -9.98 1.14 15.79
CA LEU A 121 -9.87 2.47 15.18
C LEU A 121 -8.53 3.15 15.48
N GLU A 122 -8.02 3.04 16.70
CA GLU A 122 -6.69 3.55 17.07
C GLU A 122 -5.59 2.87 16.26
N HIS A 123 -5.67 1.55 16.08
CA HIS A 123 -4.73 0.79 15.25
C HIS A 123 -4.77 1.25 13.79
N ILE A 124 -5.98 1.41 13.21
CA ILE A 124 -6.15 1.92 11.84
C ILE A 124 -5.52 3.30 11.69
N ALA A 125 -5.70 4.19 12.67
CA ALA A 125 -5.12 5.53 12.64
C ALA A 125 -3.58 5.48 12.69
N LEU A 126 -3.00 4.65 13.56
CA LEU A 126 -1.56 4.41 13.63
C LEU A 126 -1.02 3.84 12.32
N LEU A 127 -1.63 2.77 11.79
CA LEU A 127 -1.28 2.14 10.52
C LEU A 127 -1.32 3.14 9.36
N ARG A 128 -2.34 3.99 9.29
CA ARG A 128 -2.42 5.05 8.28
C ARG A 128 -1.33 6.11 8.46
N LEU A 129 -0.92 6.42 9.69
CA LEU A 129 0.15 7.36 9.97
C LEU A 129 1.52 6.80 9.61
N GLU A 130 1.80 5.55 9.98
CA GLU A 130 3.05 4.89 9.60
C GLU A 130 3.10 4.58 8.11
N ARG A 131 1.95 4.27 7.48
CA ARG A 131 1.84 4.27 6.01
C ARG A 131 2.28 5.58 5.41
N LYS A 132 1.92 6.72 6.01
CA LYS A 132 2.41 8.02 5.56
C LYS A 132 3.91 8.22 5.83
N ARG A 133 4.49 7.60 6.87
CA ARG A 133 5.90 7.77 7.27
C ARG A 133 6.85 6.86 6.50
N ALA A 134 6.56 5.56 6.42
CA ALA A 134 7.27 4.61 5.55
C ALA A 134 7.21 5.00 4.07
N TRP A 135 6.31 5.92 3.73
CA TRP A 135 6.14 6.51 2.42
C TRP A 135 6.85 7.86 2.22
N ARG A 136 7.48 8.44 3.25
CA ARG A 136 8.38 9.60 3.10
C ARG A 136 9.73 9.14 2.53
N THR A 137 9.69 8.61 1.33
CA THR A 137 10.86 8.26 0.54
C THR A 137 11.27 9.48 -0.30
N ASP A 138 12.52 9.53 -0.76
CA ASP A 138 13.05 10.62 -1.58
C ASP A 138 12.18 10.91 -2.82
N GLU A 139 11.50 9.90 -3.37
CA GLU A 139 10.61 10.02 -4.53
C GLU A 139 9.40 10.92 -4.25
N ARG A 140 8.74 10.77 -3.08
CA ARG A 140 7.62 11.64 -2.70
C ARG A 140 8.10 13.07 -2.49
N ALA A 141 9.21 13.26 -1.77
CA ALA A 141 9.75 14.59 -1.55
C ALA A 141 10.08 15.29 -2.88
N ARG A 142 10.60 14.56 -3.86
CA ARG A 142 10.84 15.05 -5.22
C ARG A 142 9.54 15.46 -5.93
N LEU A 143 8.51 14.61 -5.92
CA LEU A 143 7.24 14.89 -6.61
C LEU A 143 6.42 15.98 -5.91
N GLU A 144 6.43 16.04 -4.57
CA GLU A 144 5.83 17.13 -3.80
C GLU A 144 6.57 18.47 -4.03
N ALA A 145 7.89 18.44 -4.25
CA ALA A 145 8.63 19.64 -4.61
C ALA A 145 8.24 20.18 -6.00
N ILE A 146 7.90 19.31 -6.95
CA ILE A 146 7.38 19.70 -8.28
C ILE A 146 6.00 20.35 -8.13
N VAL A 147 5.11 19.74 -7.34
CA VAL A 147 3.76 20.28 -7.12
C VAL A 147 3.80 21.59 -6.32
N GLY A 148 4.80 21.76 -5.47
CA GLY A 148 4.91 22.90 -4.57
C GLY A 148 3.92 22.83 -3.40
N GLN A 149 4.09 23.77 -2.46
CA GLN A 149 3.20 23.94 -1.31
C GLN A 149 1.98 24.82 -1.63
N ASP A 150 2.06 25.57 -2.73
CA ASP A 150 1.02 26.52 -3.13
C ASP A 150 -0.14 25.80 -3.81
N ILE A 151 -1.35 26.21 -3.48
CA ILE A 151 -2.58 25.63 -4.04
C ILE A 151 -2.82 26.28 -5.41
N PRO A 152 -2.96 25.50 -6.49
CA PRO A 152 -3.27 26.07 -7.80
C PRO A 152 -4.54 26.92 -7.72
N GLY A 153 -4.41 28.21 -8.06
CA GLY A 153 -5.53 29.15 -8.01
C GLY A 153 -6.48 29.06 -9.20
N THR A 154 -6.06 28.40 -10.28
CA THR A 154 -6.81 28.23 -11.52
C THR A 154 -6.58 26.84 -12.12
N LEU A 155 -7.50 26.38 -12.98
CA LEU A 155 -7.34 25.11 -13.70
C LEU A 155 -6.10 25.10 -14.61
N ALA A 156 -5.80 26.22 -15.27
CA ALA A 156 -4.61 26.33 -16.11
C ALA A 156 -3.30 26.18 -15.30
N SER A 157 -3.24 26.80 -14.11
CA SER A 157 -2.09 26.62 -13.20
C SER A 157 -2.00 25.18 -12.68
N PHE A 158 -3.14 24.52 -12.45
CA PHE A 158 -3.17 23.10 -12.11
C PHE A 158 -2.63 22.24 -13.26
N GLU A 159 -3.08 22.45 -14.49
CA GLU A 159 -2.64 21.72 -15.69
C GLU A 159 -1.14 21.89 -15.94
N GLU A 160 -0.58 23.08 -15.69
CA GLU A 160 0.85 23.36 -15.80
C GLU A 160 1.65 22.55 -14.77
N THR A 161 1.32 22.69 -13.48
CA THR A 161 2.01 21.98 -12.39
C THR A 161 1.87 20.46 -12.49
N THR A 162 0.68 19.98 -12.88
CA THR A 162 0.46 18.54 -13.08
C THR A 162 1.10 18.00 -14.36
N GLY A 163 1.27 18.86 -15.37
CA GLY A 163 2.06 18.54 -16.56
C GLY A 163 3.51 18.19 -16.22
N GLU A 164 4.14 18.94 -15.32
CA GLU A 164 5.50 18.66 -14.84
C GLU A 164 5.57 17.35 -14.05
N LEU A 165 4.59 17.10 -13.16
CA LEU A 165 4.50 15.85 -12.40
C LEU A 165 4.35 14.63 -13.33
N LYS A 166 3.47 14.74 -14.34
CA LYS A 166 3.28 13.72 -15.37
C LYS A 166 4.54 13.48 -16.19
N ALA A 167 5.24 14.54 -16.58
CA ALA A 167 6.50 14.45 -17.31
C ALA A 167 7.58 13.72 -16.49
N ALA A 168 7.70 14.03 -15.19
CA ALA A 168 8.63 13.37 -14.28
C ALA A 168 8.32 11.88 -14.13
N LEU A 169 7.03 11.51 -13.94
CA LEU A 169 6.61 10.12 -13.86
C LEU A 169 6.91 9.35 -15.16
N ARG A 170 6.57 9.95 -16.31
CA ARG A 170 6.87 9.39 -17.63
C ARG A 170 8.37 9.14 -17.81
N GLN A 171 9.19 10.14 -17.52
CA GLN A 171 10.65 10.02 -17.63
C GLN A 171 11.17 8.88 -16.75
N ARG A 172 10.66 8.77 -15.53
CA ARG A 172 11.06 7.72 -14.62
C ARG A 172 10.70 6.31 -15.12
N TYR A 173 9.53 6.13 -15.71
CA TYR A 173 9.19 4.87 -16.36
C TYR A 173 10.14 4.52 -17.51
N LEU A 174 10.57 5.51 -18.30
CA LEU A 174 11.53 5.29 -19.38
C LEU A 174 12.92 4.88 -18.85
N GLU A 175 13.40 5.52 -17.78
CA GLU A 175 14.64 5.14 -17.09
C GLU A 175 14.56 3.70 -16.58
N LEU A 176 13.48 3.37 -15.85
CA LEU A 176 13.23 2.02 -15.33
C LEU A 176 13.07 0.98 -16.45
N ALA A 177 12.54 1.36 -17.62
CA ALA A 177 12.46 0.48 -18.77
C ALA A 177 13.84 0.16 -19.37
N ILE A 178 14.76 1.13 -19.37
CA ILE A 178 16.16 0.93 -19.79
C ILE A 178 16.84 -0.01 -18.79
N GLU A 179 16.71 0.27 -17.48
CA GLU A 179 17.23 -0.60 -16.42
C GLU A 179 16.69 -2.03 -16.55
N GLY A 180 15.37 -2.20 -16.72
CA GLY A 180 14.73 -3.49 -16.93
C GLY A 180 15.25 -4.22 -18.18
N THR A 181 15.53 -3.49 -19.27
CA THR A 181 16.13 -4.07 -20.48
C THR A 181 17.55 -4.58 -20.21
N ASN A 182 18.37 -3.79 -19.52
CA ASN A 182 19.75 -4.16 -19.17
C ASN A 182 19.81 -5.37 -18.24
N LEU A 183 18.81 -5.50 -17.36
CA LEU A 183 18.65 -6.65 -16.47
C LEU A 183 18.05 -7.88 -17.17
N GLY A 184 17.62 -7.77 -18.42
CA GLY A 184 16.95 -8.86 -19.16
C GLY A 184 15.53 -9.14 -18.69
N ASN A 185 14.83 -8.14 -18.13
CA ASN A 185 13.40 -8.15 -17.84
C ASN A 185 12.63 -7.42 -18.96
N HIS A 186 12.54 -8.04 -20.14
CA HIS A 186 11.95 -7.43 -21.33
C HIS A 186 10.45 -7.16 -21.22
N ASN A 187 9.71 -7.98 -20.46
CA ASN A 187 8.28 -7.77 -20.25
C ASN A 187 8.03 -6.51 -19.42
N ALA A 188 8.70 -6.37 -18.25
CA ALA A 188 8.62 -5.16 -17.45
C ALA A 188 9.05 -3.92 -18.23
N ALA A 189 10.14 -4.02 -19.00
CA ALA A 189 10.60 -2.91 -19.84
C ALA A 189 9.60 -2.54 -20.95
N THR A 190 8.84 -3.50 -21.47
CA THR A 190 7.80 -3.25 -22.48
C THR A 190 6.59 -2.58 -21.83
N LEU A 191 6.11 -3.09 -20.70
CA LEU A 191 5.04 -2.50 -19.93
C LEU A 191 5.35 -1.06 -19.54
N LEU A 192 6.54 -0.79 -19.00
CA LEU A 192 6.93 0.56 -18.58
C LEU A 192 6.97 1.55 -19.76
N ARG A 193 7.39 1.11 -20.95
CA ARG A 193 7.29 1.94 -22.16
C ARG A 193 5.85 2.20 -22.59
N GLN A 194 4.96 1.23 -22.44
CA GLN A 194 3.53 1.39 -22.71
C GLN A 194 2.91 2.41 -21.76
N LEU A 195 3.12 2.25 -20.44
CA LEU A 195 2.63 3.19 -19.42
C LEU A 195 3.21 4.60 -19.61
N ALA A 196 4.47 4.72 -20.04
CA ALA A 196 5.08 6.01 -20.38
C ALA A 196 4.47 6.65 -21.64
N ALA A 197 3.99 5.85 -22.60
CA ALA A 197 3.37 6.35 -23.83
C ALA A 197 1.93 6.83 -23.63
N GLU A 198 1.25 6.33 -22.60
CA GLU A 198 -0.09 6.80 -22.19
C GLU A 198 -0.06 8.19 -21.57
N ILE A 199 1.08 8.61 -21.02
CA ILE A 199 1.25 9.93 -20.44
C ILE A 199 1.63 10.93 -21.55
N PRO A 200 0.81 11.97 -21.82
CA PRO A 200 1.10 12.93 -22.87
C PRO A 200 2.45 13.63 -22.65
N ASP A 201 3.24 13.74 -23.71
CA ASP A 201 4.51 14.47 -23.68
C ASP A 201 4.23 15.98 -23.81
N VAL A 202 4.12 16.66 -22.67
CA VAL A 202 3.84 18.09 -22.62
C VAL A 202 5.12 18.93 -22.80
N ASN A 203 6.32 18.31 -22.73
CA ASN A 203 7.58 19.03 -22.86
C ASN A 203 8.71 18.14 -23.44
N PRO A 204 8.79 17.96 -24.77
CA PRO A 204 9.71 17.01 -25.43
C PRO A 204 11.19 17.43 -25.40
N GLY A 205 11.55 18.50 -24.67
CA GLY A 205 12.87 19.14 -24.71
C GLY A 205 13.68 19.13 -23.40
N ALA A 206 13.15 18.55 -22.31
CA ALA A 206 13.94 18.43 -21.07
C ALA A 206 14.95 17.28 -21.20
N GLU A 207 16.24 17.61 -21.30
CA GLU A 207 17.32 16.61 -21.32
C GLU A 207 17.33 15.78 -20.04
N VAL A 208 17.14 14.47 -20.21
CA VAL A 208 17.28 13.47 -19.15
C VAL A 208 18.73 13.44 -18.70
N THR A 209 19.02 13.98 -17.52
CA THR A 209 20.34 13.83 -16.90
C THR A 209 20.41 12.45 -16.25
N LEU A 210 20.94 11.47 -16.99
CA LEU A 210 21.15 10.12 -16.49
C LEU A 210 22.21 10.14 -15.36
N VAL A 211 21.79 9.81 -14.13
CA VAL A 211 22.71 9.52 -13.02
C VAL A 211 23.23 8.08 -13.20
N PRO A 212 24.54 7.81 -13.09
CA PRO A 212 25.04 6.45 -13.20
C PRO A 212 24.63 5.64 -11.98
N VAL A 213 24.01 4.48 -12.20
CA VAL A 213 23.66 3.53 -11.13
C VAL A 213 24.73 2.44 -11.05
N ASN A 214 25.21 2.19 -9.83
CA ASN A 214 26.16 1.12 -9.50
C ASN A 214 25.55 -0.26 -9.75
N GLU A 215 26.40 -1.21 -10.16
CA GLU A 215 26.04 -2.61 -10.45
C GLU A 215 25.28 -3.25 -9.28
N ALA A 216 24.10 -3.81 -9.58
CA ALA A 216 23.38 -4.67 -8.67
C ALA A 216 23.17 -6.07 -9.28
N THR A 217 23.06 -7.06 -8.41
CA THR A 217 23.02 -8.51 -8.67
C THR A 217 21.60 -9.08 -8.56
N ARG A 218 21.14 -9.84 -9.58
CA ARG A 218 20.04 -10.84 -9.72
C ARG A 218 18.71 -10.69 -8.92
N ALA A 219 18.69 -10.13 -7.71
CA ALA A 219 17.54 -9.57 -6.99
C ALA A 219 16.87 -8.36 -7.71
N ASP A 220 17.48 -7.91 -8.81
CA ASP A 220 17.18 -6.63 -9.48
C ASP A 220 15.96 -6.62 -10.40
N LYS A 221 15.51 -7.78 -10.91
CA LYS A 221 14.46 -7.81 -11.94
C LYS A 221 13.08 -7.40 -11.40
N ALA A 222 12.73 -7.83 -10.19
CA ALA A 222 11.51 -7.41 -9.49
C ALA A 222 11.67 -6.00 -8.90
N ALA A 223 12.90 -5.54 -8.65
CA ALA A 223 13.16 -4.22 -8.10
C ALA A 223 12.70 -3.10 -9.05
N VAL A 224 12.86 -3.29 -10.36
CA VAL A 224 12.37 -2.35 -11.40
C VAL A 224 10.86 -2.13 -11.29
N LEU A 225 10.07 -3.20 -11.21
CA LEU A 225 8.61 -3.11 -11.08
C LEU A 225 8.19 -2.53 -9.72
N ARG A 226 8.89 -2.89 -8.63
CA ARG A 226 8.64 -2.28 -7.31
C ARG A 226 9.00 -0.79 -7.27
N ALA A 227 10.04 -0.38 -7.98
CA ALA A 227 10.40 1.04 -8.12
C ALA A 227 9.33 1.80 -8.92
N ALA A 228 8.84 1.21 -10.01
CA ALA A 228 7.74 1.77 -10.78
C ALA A 228 6.48 1.93 -9.92
N LEU A 229 6.08 0.88 -9.19
CA LEU A 229 4.96 0.94 -8.24
C LEU A 229 5.10 2.10 -7.25
N ARG A 230 6.32 2.30 -6.71
CA ARG A 230 6.57 3.39 -5.77
C ARG A 230 6.38 4.77 -6.39
N GLU A 231 6.89 4.96 -7.60
CA GLU A 231 6.79 6.22 -8.33
C GLU A 231 5.33 6.54 -8.70
N THR A 232 4.56 5.54 -9.13
CA THR A 232 3.14 5.69 -9.43
C THR A 232 2.30 6.00 -8.19
N GLU A 233 2.55 5.30 -7.07
CA GLU A 233 1.89 5.59 -5.78
C GLU A 233 2.23 7.00 -5.28
N ALA A 234 3.44 7.51 -5.56
CA ALA A 234 3.86 8.83 -5.13
C ALA A 234 3.22 9.94 -5.98
N ALA A 235 3.04 9.70 -7.28
CA ALA A 235 2.26 10.57 -8.16
C ALA A 235 0.78 10.61 -7.75
N PHE A 236 0.17 9.45 -7.45
CA PHE A 236 -1.20 9.37 -6.92
C PHE A 236 -1.38 10.24 -5.68
N ASP A 237 -0.48 10.11 -4.70
CA ASP A 237 -0.51 10.89 -3.47
C ASP A 237 -0.38 12.39 -3.72
N ALA A 238 0.49 12.79 -4.66
CA ALA A 238 0.67 14.18 -5.03
C ALA A 238 -0.61 14.78 -5.63
N PHE A 239 -1.30 14.05 -6.51
CA PHE A 239 -2.61 14.46 -7.04
C PHE A 239 -3.67 14.55 -5.94
N MET A 240 -3.75 13.56 -5.06
CA MET A 240 -4.69 13.58 -3.94
C MET A 240 -4.41 14.70 -2.93
N ALA A 241 -3.15 15.08 -2.74
CA ALA A 241 -2.77 16.23 -1.92
C ALA A 241 -3.23 17.56 -2.54
N VAL A 242 -3.20 17.68 -3.87
CA VAL A 242 -3.79 18.83 -4.57
C VAL A 242 -5.31 18.84 -4.37
N ALA A 243 -5.99 17.71 -4.61
CA ALA A 243 -7.43 17.59 -4.42
C ALA A 243 -7.88 17.97 -3.00
N ALA A 244 -7.14 17.53 -1.97
CA ALA A 244 -7.47 17.81 -0.57
C ALA A 244 -7.32 19.28 -0.17
N ARG A 245 -6.46 20.04 -0.87
CA ARG A 245 -6.20 21.46 -0.57
C ARG A 245 -6.97 22.41 -1.49
N ALA A 246 -7.42 21.93 -2.66
CA ALA A 246 -8.12 22.73 -3.64
C ALA A 246 -9.46 23.26 -3.08
N THR A 247 -9.73 24.54 -3.36
CA THR A 247 -11.00 25.19 -3.01
C THR A 247 -12.00 25.21 -4.16
N SER A 248 -11.54 24.88 -5.38
CA SER A 248 -12.35 24.83 -6.60
C SER A 248 -12.71 23.38 -6.93
N GLU A 249 -14.00 23.11 -7.11
CA GLU A 249 -14.53 21.79 -7.49
C GLU A 249 -13.91 21.27 -8.79
N ASN A 250 -13.75 22.14 -9.81
CA ASN A 250 -13.10 21.76 -11.06
C ASN A 250 -11.65 21.26 -10.89
N ILE A 251 -10.91 21.81 -9.93
CA ILE A 251 -9.53 21.38 -9.63
C ILE A 251 -9.54 20.07 -8.85
N VAL A 252 -10.50 19.89 -7.94
CA VAL A 252 -10.72 18.61 -7.23
C VAL A 252 -11.01 17.49 -8.22
N ASP A 253 -11.95 17.71 -9.15
CA ASP A 253 -12.33 16.73 -10.16
C ASP A 253 -11.16 16.36 -11.07
N ALA A 254 -10.44 17.37 -11.56
CA ALA A 254 -9.26 17.16 -12.41
C ALA A 254 -8.16 16.37 -11.68
N ALA A 255 -7.88 16.68 -10.42
CA ALA A 255 -6.91 15.94 -9.61
C ALA A 255 -7.36 14.49 -9.33
N GLN A 256 -8.65 14.26 -9.12
CA GLN A 256 -9.19 12.91 -8.93
C GLN A 256 -9.14 12.06 -10.20
N ILE A 257 -9.32 12.67 -11.39
CA ILE A 257 -9.13 11.98 -12.67
C ILE A 257 -7.69 11.49 -12.79
N GLU A 258 -6.70 12.36 -12.57
CA GLU A 258 -5.28 12.00 -12.64
C GLU A 258 -4.89 10.93 -11.60
N ALA A 259 -5.44 11.02 -10.39
CA ALA A 259 -5.29 9.99 -9.37
C ALA A 259 -5.90 8.64 -9.83
N SER A 260 -7.07 8.66 -10.47
CA SER A 260 -7.71 7.45 -10.98
C SER A 260 -6.88 6.79 -12.08
N GLU A 261 -6.23 7.56 -12.95
CA GLU A 261 -5.30 6.98 -13.92
C GLU A 261 -4.08 6.33 -13.25
N CYS A 262 -3.56 6.91 -12.17
CA CYS A 262 -2.49 6.29 -11.40
C CYS A 262 -2.93 4.93 -10.85
N VAL A 263 -4.16 4.79 -10.36
CA VAL A 263 -4.72 3.50 -9.90
C VAL A 263 -4.71 2.46 -11.01
N ALA A 264 -5.18 2.80 -12.21
CA ALA A 264 -5.15 1.88 -13.35
C ALA A 264 -3.73 1.41 -13.69
N ARG A 265 -2.73 2.31 -13.63
CA ARG A 265 -1.33 1.97 -13.85
C ARG A 265 -0.76 1.06 -12.76
N LEU A 266 -1.17 1.26 -11.50
CA LEU A 266 -0.79 0.38 -10.38
C LEU A 266 -1.30 -1.04 -10.57
N GLU A 267 -2.51 -1.22 -11.10
CA GLU A 267 -3.06 -2.54 -11.40
C GLU A 267 -2.20 -3.28 -12.42
N HIS A 268 -1.89 -2.65 -13.56
CA HIS A 268 -1.01 -3.26 -14.57
C HIS A 268 0.38 -3.63 -14.05
N LEU A 269 0.99 -2.76 -13.24
CA LEU A 269 2.29 -3.02 -12.64
C LEU A 269 2.25 -4.20 -11.65
N ARG A 270 1.14 -4.36 -10.92
CA ARG A 270 0.93 -5.49 -9.99
C ARG A 270 0.73 -6.80 -10.73
N ASP A 271 -0.07 -6.79 -11.79
CA ASP A 271 -0.33 -7.99 -12.60
C ASP A 271 0.97 -8.54 -13.21
N GLU A 272 1.82 -7.65 -13.75
CA GLU A 272 3.11 -8.05 -14.31
C GLU A 272 4.08 -8.54 -13.23
N LEU A 273 4.14 -7.87 -12.07
CA LEU A 273 4.99 -8.34 -10.97
C LEU A 273 4.53 -9.71 -10.45
N THR A 274 3.22 -9.95 -10.42
CA THR A 274 2.64 -11.23 -10.02
C THR A 274 2.99 -12.32 -11.02
N THR A 275 2.77 -12.08 -12.31
CA THR A 275 3.14 -12.99 -13.40
C THR A 275 4.63 -13.33 -13.36
N TYR A 276 5.48 -12.31 -13.14
CA TYR A 276 6.93 -12.51 -13.04
C TYR A 276 7.29 -13.43 -11.87
N ILE A 277 6.67 -13.25 -10.70
CA ILE A 277 6.96 -14.07 -9.51
C ILE A 277 6.44 -15.50 -9.65
N GLU A 278 5.25 -15.70 -10.23
CA GLU A 278 4.73 -17.03 -10.54
C GLU A 278 5.68 -17.80 -11.48
N SER A 279 6.27 -17.12 -12.46
CA SER A 279 7.25 -17.73 -13.38
C SER A 279 8.54 -18.19 -12.70
N LEU A 280 8.89 -17.59 -11.56
CA LEU A 280 10.06 -17.98 -10.77
C LEU A 280 9.80 -19.19 -9.89
N VAL A 281 8.56 -19.41 -9.45
CA VAL A 281 8.19 -20.56 -8.61
C VAL A 281 7.95 -21.83 -9.44
N ALA A 282 7.63 -21.67 -10.73
CA ALA A 282 7.39 -22.78 -11.65
C ALA A 282 8.67 -23.42 -12.25
N ASN A 283 9.85 -22.82 -12.04
CA ASN A 283 11.15 -23.31 -12.52
C ASN A 283 12.04 -23.78 -11.35
#